data_AF-A0A1M5X3P3-F1
#
_entry.id   AF-A0A1M5X3P3-F1
#
_cell.length_a   1.000
_cell.length_b   1.000
_cell.length_c   1.000
_cell.angle_alpha   90.00
_cell.angle_beta   90.00
_cell.angle_gamma   90.00
#
_symmetry.space_group_name_H-M   'P 1'
#
loop_
_entity.id
_entity.type
_entity.pdbx_description
1 polymer ?
#
loop_
_entity_poly.entity_id
_entity_poly.type
_entity_poly.pdbx_seq_one_letter_code
_entity_poly.pdbx_strand_id
1 'polypeptide(L)'
;MSFYTFREDDMVFVPFDLLAIDFEFVSTKVIKNKAKTHLQEIVEVGAILKGDEKEIEYSTVVKPKTFVKCKDKENKCVMPNRFTVEEINNGTELIKALSNLGKLYKPYDTIWMSWGKVEYRMIKMIFEDNKIKNPFLYDDYIDLAEEYRKFYNLKYKVSLDKALNNLDIEPAGRHLALEDSKLLIKIIIKMFNDGYSIHKEI
;
A
#
# COMPACT_ATOMS: atom_id res chain seq x y z
N MET A 1 -14.02 -6.30 -14.66
CA MET A 1 -15.14 -5.63 -13.95
C MET A 1 -14.89 -4.13 -14.01
N SER A 2 -15.92 -3.29 -13.99
CA SER A 2 -15.79 -1.86 -14.29
C SER A 2 -16.73 -1.01 -13.43
N PHE A 3 -16.42 0.26 -13.21
CA PHE A 3 -17.30 1.20 -12.51
C PHE A 3 -17.21 2.61 -13.13
N TYR A 4 -18.11 3.49 -12.71
CA TYR A 4 -18.09 4.89 -13.12
C TYR A 4 -17.68 5.80 -11.97
N THR A 5 -16.94 6.84 -12.30
CA THR A 5 -16.77 8.03 -11.45
C THR A 5 -17.28 9.26 -12.18
N PHE A 6 -17.19 10.43 -11.58
CA PHE A 6 -17.87 11.64 -12.07
C PHE A 6 -16.90 12.82 -12.18
N ARG A 7 -16.83 13.39 -13.37
CA ARG A 7 -16.20 14.69 -13.62
C ARG A 7 -17.30 15.70 -13.89
N GLU A 8 -17.57 16.58 -12.94
CA GLU A 8 -18.74 17.48 -13.01
C GLU A 8 -20.01 16.64 -13.23
N ASP A 9 -20.63 16.73 -14.42
CA ASP A 9 -21.81 15.96 -14.83
C ASP A 9 -21.48 14.80 -15.81
N ASP A 10 -20.22 14.63 -16.20
CA ASP A 10 -19.76 13.57 -17.10
C ASP A 10 -19.42 12.28 -16.32
N MET A 11 -19.95 11.15 -16.79
CA MET A 11 -19.54 9.82 -16.33
C MET A 11 -18.18 9.42 -16.91
N VAL A 12 -17.23 9.11 -16.04
CA VAL A 12 -15.91 8.58 -16.39
C VAL A 12 -15.90 7.07 -16.16
N PHE A 13 -15.74 6.31 -17.24
CA PHE A 13 -15.69 4.85 -17.18
C PHE A 13 -14.32 4.35 -16.75
N VAL A 14 -14.28 3.53 -15.71
CA VAL A 14 -13.09 2.83 -15.21
C VAL A 14 -13.27 1.33 -15.47
N PRO A 15 -12.58 0.74 -16.47
CA PRO A 15 -12.82 -0.63 -16.92
C PRO A 15 -12.19 -1.72 -16.03
N PHE A 16 -11.71 -1.35 -14.84
CA PHE A 16 -10.99 -2.23 -13.93
C PHE A 16 -11.42 -1.99 -12.48
N ASP A 17 -11.17 -2.96 -11.62
CA ASP A 17 -11.16 -2.71 -10.18
C ASP A 17 -9.84 -2.08 -9.76
N LEU A 18 -9.86 -1.34 -8.66
CA LEU A 18 -8.70 -0.65 -8.10
C LEU A 18 -8.33 -1.26 -6.75
N LEU A 19 -7.11 -1.74 -6.61
CA LEU A 19 -6.56 -2.26 -5.35
C LEU A 19 -5.42 -1.35 -4.88
N ALA A 20 -5.69 -0.50 -3.91
CA ALA A 20 -4.63 0.27 -3.25
C ALA A 20 -4.00 -0.56 -2.12
N ILE A 21 -2.68 -0.53 -2.02
CA ILE A 21 -1.90 -1.25 -1.01
C ILE A 21 -0.88 -0.30 -0.40
N ASP A 22 -0.77 -0.35 0.93
CA ASP A 22 0.26 0.35 1.69
C ASP A 22 0.76 -0.54 2.85
N PHE A 23 2.01 -0.32 3.29
CA PHE A 23 2.65 -1.07 4.36
C PHE A 23 3.25 -0.12 5.39
N GLU A 24 3.11 -0.47 6.67
CA GLU A 24 3.87 0.18 7.74
C GLU A 24 5.05 -0.67 8.19
N PHE A 25 6.12 0.00 8.60
CA PHE A 25 7.42 -0.61 8.86
C PHE A 25 7.94 -0.30 10.26
N VAL A 26 8.55 -1.30 10.87
CA VAL A 26 9.46 -1.09 12.00
C VAL A 26 10.91 -1.08 11.52
N SER A 27 11.71 -0.15 12.04
CA SER A 27 13.15 -0.07 11.78
C SER A 27 13.94 -0.51 13.01
N THR A 28 14.66 -1.63 12.90
CA THR A 28 15.48 -2.19 13.98
C THR A 28 16.95 -1.93 13.72
N LYS A 29 17.66 -1.33 14.70
CA LYS A 29 19.13 -1.24 14.64
C LYS A 29 19.73 -2.61 14.90
N VAL A 30 20.45 -3.15 13.93
CA VAL A 30 21.16 -4.44 14.02
C VAL A 30 22.65 -4.25 13.71
N ILE A 31 23.50 -5.11 14.27
CA ILE A 31 24.94 -5.13 13.96
C ILE A 31 25.17 -6.28 12.98
N LYS A 32 25.56 -5.95 11.75
CA LYS A 32 25.93 -6.92 10.71
C LYS A 32 27.36 -6.62 10.25
N ASN A 33 28.24 -7.62 10.28
CA ASN A 33 29.65 -7.47 9.89
C ASN A 33 30.39 -6.31 10.60
N LYS A 34 30.19 -6.16 11.93
CA LYS A 34 30.74 -5.05 12.74
C LYS A 34 30.27 -3.64 12.35
N ALA A 35 29.34 -3.51 11.41
CA ALA A 35 28.70 -2.25 11.05
C ALA A 35 27.28 -2.16 11.63
N LYS A 36 26.88 -0.96 12.07
CA LYS A 36 25.49 -0.67 12.45
C LYS A 36 24.68 -0.50 11.18
N THR A 37 23.64 -1.31 11.02
CA THR A 37 22.67 -1.20 9.93
C THR A 37 21.25 -1.18 10.48
N HIS A 38 20.32 -0.67 9.68
CA HIS A 38 18.89 -0.71 9.98
C HIS A 38 18.26 -1.85 9.18
N LEU A 39 17.52 -2.71 9.87
CA LEU A 39 16.66 -3.72 9.26
C LEU A 39 15.22 -3.20 9.32
N GLN A 40 14.57 -3.11 8.16
CA GLN A 40 13.16 -2.77 8.07
C GLN A 40 12.33 -4.04 7.93
N GLU A 41 11.29 -4.16 8.74
CA GLU A 41 10.32 -5.26 8.69
C GLU A 41 8.91 -4.68 8.61
N ILE A 42 8.06 -5.27 7.76
CA ILE A 42 6.64 -4.90 7.66
C ILE A 42 5.93 -5.34 8.94
N VAL A 43 5.15 -4.43 9.52
CA VAL A 43 4.36 -4.68 10.75
C VAL A 43 2.87 -4.44 10.56
N GLU A 44 2.47 -3.78 9.48
CA GLU A 44 1.07 -3.63 9.09
C GLU A 44 0.97 -3.80 7.57
N VAL A 45 -0.09 -4.48 7.15
CA VAL A 45 -0.49 -4.52 5.74
C VAL A 45 -1.91 -3.95 5.66
N GLY A 46 -2.07 -2.90 4.87
CA GLY A 46 -3.35 -2.29 4.55
C GLY A 46 -3.64 -2.36 3.06
N ALA A 47 -4.89 -2.58 2.71
CA ALA A 47 -5.35 -2.48 1.35
C ALA A 47 -6.86 -2.22 1.26
N ILE A 48 -7.27 -1.66 0.14
CA ILE A 48 -8.68 -1.49 -0.20
C ILE A 48 -8.89 -1.83 -1.68
N LEU A 49 -9.85 -2.72 -1.94
CA LEU A 49 -10.34 -3.02 -3.27
C LEU A 49 -11.61 -2.21 -3.52
N LYS A 50 -11.57 -1.29 -4.49
CA LYS A 50 -12.73 -0.56 -4.99
C LYS A 50 -13.13 -1.09 -6.37
N GLY A 51 -14.41 -1.40 -6.53
CA GLY A 51 -15.07 -1.58 -7.82
C GLY A 51 -16.42 -0.87 -7.79
N ASP A 52 -17.36 -1.32 -8.61
CA ASP A 52 -18.68 -0.70 -8.76
C ASP A 52 -19.49 -0.75 -7.47
N GLU A 53 -20.02 -1.92 -7.15
CA GLU A 53 -20.78 -2.19 -5.91
C GLU A 53 -19.92 -2.83 -4.81
N LYS A 54 -18.59 -2.75 -4.93
CA LYS A 54 -17.66 -3.36 -3.99
C LYS A 54 -16.68 -2.38 -3.40
N GLU A 55 -16.53 -2.48 -2.09
CA GLU A 55 -15.48 -1.85 -1.31
C GLU A 55 -15.04 -2.88 -0.26
N ILE A 56 -13.88 -3.49 -0.46
CA ILE A 56 -13.37 -4.55 0.41
C ILE A 56 -12.08 -4.05 1.05
N GLU A 57 -12.13 -3.87 2.36
CA GLU A 57 -10.97 -3.51 3.16
C GLU A 57 -10.20 -4.75 3.62
N TYR A 58 -8.87 -4.64 3.65
CA TYR A 58 -7.99 -5.61 4.26
C TYR A 58 -6.98 -4.89 5.14
N SER A 59 -6.94 -5.24 6.42
CA SER A 59 -5.94 -4.77 7.37
C SER A 59 -5.47 -5.93 8.22
N THR A 60 -4.16 -6.05 8.42
CA THR A 60 -3.61 -7.01 9.37
C THR A 60 -2.30 -6.52 9.97
N VAL A 61 -2.12 -6.80 11.26
CA VAL A 61 -0.83 -6.68 11.93
C VAL A 61 0.04 -7.86 11.52
N VAL A 62 1.29 -7.59 11.17
CA VAL A 62 2.29 -8.58 10.78
C VAL A 62 3.29 -8.78 11.91
N LYS A 63 3.58 -10.04 12.22
CA LYS A 63 4.63 -10.40 13.18
C LYS A 63 6.01 -10.30 12.51
N PRO A 64 6.89 -9.38 12.93
CA PRO A 64 8.26 -9.30 12.41
C PRO A 64 9.10 -10.50 12.88
N LYS A 65 10.12 -10.87 12.11
CA LYS A 65 10.98 -12.03 12.39
C LYS A 65 12.13 -11.70 13.36
N THR A 66 12.75 -10.54 13.17
CA THR A 66 13.97 -10.13 13.90
C THR A 66 13.65 -9.19 15.05
N PHE A 67 12.57 -8.42 14.92
CA PHE A 67 12.08 -7.56 15.98
C PHE A 67 11.43 -8.38 17.11
N VAL A 68 12.26 -8.89 18.01
CA VAL A 68 11.86 -9.36 19.35
C VAL A 68 12.92 -8.89 20.34
N LYS A 69 12.81 -7.65 20.80
CA LYS A 69 13.38 -7.16 22.07
C LYS A 69 12.95 -5.72 22.30
N CYS A 70 11.71 -5.55 22.77
CA CYS A 70 11.45 -4.42 23.62
C CYS A 70 12.22 -4.65 24.93
N LYS A 71 13.36 -3.97 25.10
CA LYS A 71 14.16 -4.02 26.33
C LYS A 71 13.60 -3.12 27.42
N ASP A 72 12.42 -2.54 27.22
CA ASP A 72 11.82 -1.65 28.19
C ASP A 72 10.94 -2.43 29.16
N LYS A 73 11.21 -2.30 30.46
CA LYS A 73 10.46 -2.99 31.53
C LYS A 73 9.01 -2.49 31.65
N GLU A 74 8.66 -1.44 30.91
CA GLU A 74 7.36 -0.76 30.93
C GLU A 74 6.44 -1.07 29.73
N ASN A 75 6.71 -2.11 28.92
CA ASN A 75 5.88 -2.48 27.74
C ASN A 75 5.76 -1.39 26.65
N LYS A 76 6.73 -0.48 26.51
CA LYS A 76 6.71 0.61 25.51
C LYS A 76 7.50 0.28 24.23
N CYS A 77 7.01 -0.64 23.39
CA CYS A 77 7.38 -0.74 21.96
C CYS A 77 6.23 -1.43 21.22
N VAL A 78 5.85 -1.12 19.98
CA VAL A 78 6.46 -0.38 18.85
C VAL A 78 5.35 0.49 18.28
N MET A 79 5.64 1.76 18.02
CA MET A 79 4.61 2.77 17.69
C MET A 79 3.61 2.95 18.83
N PRO A 80 4.00 3.61 19.95
CA PRO A 80 3.05 3.94 21.01
C PRO A 80 1.83 4.63 20.39
N ASN A 81 0.64 4.11 20.72
CA ASN A 81 -0.68 4.47 20.16
C ASN A 81 -1.09 3.76 18.85
N ARG A 82 -0.40 2.70 18.42
CA ARG A 82 -0.83 1.86 17.28
C ARG A 82 -1.02 0.40 17.60
N PHE A 83 0.02 -0.24 18.10
CA PHE A 83 0.00 -1.66 18.42
C PHE A 83 0.63 -1.89 19.79
N THR A 84 0.00 -2.78 20.54
CA THR A 84 0.56 -3.39 21.74
C THR A 84 1.59 -4.45 21.35
N VAL A 85 2.48 -4.77 22.29
CA VAL A 85 3.43 -5.89 22.14
C VAL A 85 2.70 -7.21 21.86
N GLU A 86 1.54 -7.40 22.50
CA GLU A 86 0.70 -8.59 22.32
C GLU A 86 0.15 -8.68 20.88
N GLU A 87 -0.41 -7.60 20.35
CA GLU A 87 -0.92 -7.54 18.97
C GLU A 87 0.17 -7.86 17.94
N ILE A 88 1.38 -7.31 18.10
CA ILE A 88 2.50 -7.62 17.21
C ILE A 88 2.94 -9.09 17.34
N ASN A 89 3.02 -9.61 18.57
CA ASN A 89 3.44 -10.99 18.81
C ASN A 89 2.43 -12.03 18.29
N ASN A 90 1.15 -11.66 18.25
CA ASN A 90 0.05 -12.45 17.72
C ASN A 90 -0.26 -12.12 16.24
N GLY A 91 0.52 -11.21 15.62
CA GLY A 91 0.35 -10.81 14.24
C GLY A 91 0.50 -11.95 13.23
N THR A 92 -0.07 -11.76 12.05
CA THR A 92 -0.01 -12.72 10.95
C THR A 92 1.41 -12.84 10.41
N GLU A 93 1.82 -14.04 9.99
CA GLU A 93 3.07 -14.20 9.25
C GLU A 93 3.01 -13.44 7.92
N LEU A 94 4.07 -12.70 7.59
CA LEU A 94 4.09 -11.82 6.41
C LEU A 94 3.67 -12.52 5.11
N ILE A 95 4.19 -13.72 4.84
CA ILE A 95 3.84 -14.45 3.61
C ILE A 95 2.35 -14.84 3.57
N LYS A 96 1.76 -15.16 4.72
CA LYS A 96 0.34 -15.46 4.85
C LYS A 96 -0.51 -14.20 4.69
N ALA A 97 -0.07 -13.07 5.22
CA ALA A 97 -0.71 -11.77 5.02
C ALA A 97 -0.74 -11.40 3.52
N LEU A 98 0.40 -11.47 2.83
CA LEU A 98 0.46 -11.18 1.39
C LEU A 98 -0.32 -12.19 0.55
N SER A 99 -0.35 -13.46 0.94
CA SER A 99 -1.16 -14.48 0.26
C SER A 99 -2.66 -14.23 0.43
N ASN A 100 -3.09 -13.73 1.59
CA ASN A 100 -4.48 -13.33 1.81
C ASN A 100 -4.84 -12.07 1.02
N LEU A 101 -3.95 -11.07 1.01
CA LEU A 101 -4.09 -9.88 0.18
C LEU A 101 -4.23 -10.23 -1.31
N GLY A 102 -3.42 -11.18 -1.80
CA GLY A 102 -3.46 -11.67 -3.18
C GLY A 102 -4.79 -12.28 -3.60
N LYS A 103 -5.67 -12.66 -2.66
CA LYS A 103 -7.03 -13.14 -2.97
C LYS A 103 -7.98 -12.03 -3.45
N LEU A 104 -7.66 -10.77 -3.14
CA LEU A 104 -8.43 -9.61 -3.61
C LEU A 104 -8.10 -9.24 -5.07
N TYR A 105 -6.93 -9.65 -5.54
CA TYR A 105 -6.42 -9.29 -6.85
C TYR A 105 -6.83 -10.33 -7.90
N LYS A 106 -7.38 -9.86 -9.03
CA LYS A 106 -7.66 -10.68 -10.21
C LYS A 106 -6.82 -10.20 -11.40
N PRO A 107 -5.93 -11.04 -11.96
CA PRO A 107 -5.11 -10.68 -13.11
C PRO A 107 -5.92 -10.07 -14.26
N TYR A 108 -5.42 -8.97 -14.81
CA TYR A 108 -5.98 -8.18 -15.92
C TYR A 108 -7.32 -7.49 -15.66
N ASP A 109 -8.05 -7.89 -14.61
CA ASP A 109 -9.31 -7.29 -14.16
C ASP A 109 -9.13 -6.25 -13.04
N THR A 110 -7.99 -6.30 -12.33
CA THR A 110 -7.68 -5.42 -11.21
C THR A 110 -6.39 -4.66 -11.50
N ILE A 111 -6.43 -3.33 -11.47
CA ILE A 111 -5.23 -2.50 -11.34
C ILE A 111 -4.91 -2.38 -9.86
N TRP A 112 -3.66 -2.61 -9.51
CA TRP A 112 -3.21 -2.42 -8.14
C TRP A 112 -2.10 -1.38 -8.06
N MET A 113 -2.04 -0.67 -6.94
CA MET A 113 -1.23 0.53 -6.81
C MET A 113 -0.66 0.70 -5.41
N SER A 114 0.44 1.42 -5.34
CA SER A 114 1.03 1.94 -4.09
C SER A 114 1.63 3.32 -4.35
N TRP A 115 1.95 4.06 -3.28
CA TRP A 115 2.63 5.36 -3.41
C TRP A 115 4.14 5.21 -3.64
N GLY A 116 4.50 4.62 -4.78
CA GLY A 116 5.87 4.33 -5.16
C GLY A 116 6.18 2.84 -5.25
N LYS A 117 7.25 2.49 -5.95
CA LYS A 117 7.64 1.09 -6.25
C LYS A 117 8.12 0.21 -5.08
N VAL A 118 8.07 0.69 -3.83
CA VAL A 118 8.69 -0.03 -2.71
C VAL A 118 7.90 -1.29 -2.39
N GLU A 119 6.58 -1.17 -2.28
CA GLU A 119 5.65 -2.26 -1.93
C GLU A 119 5.73 -3.37 -2.97
N TYR A 120 5.70 -3.04 -4.27
CA TYR A 120 5.86 -4.03 -5.34
C TYR A 120 7.15 -4.83 -5.24
N ARG A 121 8.28 -4.15 -5.03
CA ARG A 121 9.58 -4.81 -4.91
C ARG A 121 9.62 -5.75 -3.72
N MET A 122 9.03 -5.35 -2.60
CA MET A 122 8.95 -6.17 -1.40
C MET A 122 8.07 -7.38 -1.60
N ILE A 123 6.85 -7.21 -2.12
CA ILE A 123 5.94 -8.31 -2.45
C ILE A 123 6.66 -9.34 -3.33
N LYS A 124 7.26 -8.87 -4.44
CA LYS A 124 8.00 -9.74 -5.36
C LYS A 124 9.11 -10.52 -4.66
N MET A 125 9.99 -9.82 -3.93
CA MET A 125 11.11 -10.43 -3.22
C MET A 125 10.63 -11.45 -2.17
N ILE A 126 9.57 -11.14 -1.42
CA ILE A 126 9.03 -12.03 -0.37
C ILE A 126 8.48 -13.32 -1.00
N PHE A 127 7.73 -13.23 -2.10
CA PHE A 127 7.24 -14.43 -2.78
C PHE A 127 8.38 -15.27 -3.37
N GLU A 128 9.37 -14.63 -3.99
CA GLU A 128 10.57 -15.29 -4.53
C GLU A 128 11.38 -16.00 -3.43
N ASP A 129 11.65 -15.33 -2.30
CA ASP A 129 12.39 -15.89 -1.16
C ASP A 129 11.69 -17.10 -0.54
N ASN A 130 10.36 -17.11 -0.55
CA ASN A 130 9.56 -18.23 -0.06
C ASN A 130 9.31 -19.31 -1.11
N LYS A 131 9.81 -19.15 -2.35
CA LYS A 131 9.59 -20.05 -3.48
C LYS A 131 8.10 -20.28 -3.79
N ILE A 132 7.28 -19.24 -3.59
CA ILE A 132 5.85 -19.25 -3.87
C ILE A 132 5.61 -18.36 -5.09
N LYS A 133 4.70 -18.77 -5.99
CA LYS A 133 4.32 -17.95 -7.14
C LYS A 133 3.69 -16.63 -6.66
N ASN A 134 4.27 -15.50 -7.07
CA ASN A 134 3.69 -14.19 -6.81
C ASN A 134 2.35 -14.05 -7.58
N PRO A 135 1.22 -13.80 -6.90
CA PRO A 135 -0.06 -13.61 -7.58
C PRO A 135 -0.14 -12.28 -8.32
N PHE A 136 0.58 -11.24 -7.88
CA PHE A 136 0.48 -9.87 -8.44
C PHE A 136 1.30 -9.73 -9.74
N LEU A 137 0.64 -9.42 -10.86
CA LEU A 137 1.33 -9.12 -12.11
C LEU A 137 1.86 -7.69 -12.11
N TYR A 138 3.02 -7.52 -12.74
CA TYR A 138 3.60 -6.19 -12.95
C TYR A 138 2.80 -5.37 -13.96
N ASP A 139 2.21 -6.01 -14.96
CA ASP A 139 1.42 -5.34 -16.01
C ASP A 139 0.12 -4.71 -15.48
N ASP A 140 -0.29 -5.10 -14.27
CA ASP A 140 -1.43 -4.53 -13.55
C ASP A 140 -1.02 -3.54 -12.46
N TYR A 141 0.29 -3.31 -12.28
CA TYR A 141 0.82 -2.41 -11.25
C TYR A 141 0.98 -0.98 -11.76
N ILE A 142 0.55 -0.01 -10.96
CA ILE A 142 0.88 1.41 -11.16
C ILE A 142 1.65 1.99 -9.95
N ASP A 143 2.75 2.69 -10.24
CA ASP A 143 3.43 3.56 -9.28
C ASP A 143 2.67 4.89 -9.25
N LEU A 144 1.70 5.01 -8.32
CA LEU A 144 0.77 6.15 -8.32
C LEU A 144 1.51 7.49 -8.14
N ALA A 145 2.62 7.51 -7.42
CA ALA A 145 3.44 8.70 -7.26
C ALA A 145 4.09 9.15 -8.59
N GLU A 146 4.47 8.20 -9.46
CA GLU A 146 4.96 8.50 -10.81
C GLU A 146 3.84 8.95 -11.75
N GLU A 147 2.69 8.29 -11.70
CA GLU A 147 1.53 8.65 -12.53
C GLU A 147 1.01 10.04 -12.15
N TYR A 148 0.89 10.33 -10.85
CA TYR A 148 0.56 11.65 -10.32
C TYR A 148 1.56 12.71 -10.80
N ARG A 149 2.87 12.41 -10.74
CA ARG A 149 3.93 13.33 -11.19
C ARG A 149 3.77 13.66 -12.68
N LYS A 150 3.57 12.65 -13.53
CA LYS A 150 3.41 12.82 -14.98
C LYS A 150 2.15 13.62 -15.29
N PHE A 151 1.03 13.23 -14.70
CA PHE A 151 -0.29 13.82 -14.99
C PHE A 151 -0.36 15.30 -14.62
N TYR A 152 0.11 15.69 -13.43
CA TYR A 152 0.15 17.10 -13.00
C TYR A 152 1.42 17.84 -13.44
N ASN A 153 2.19 17.30 -14.39
CA ASN A 153 3.40 17.88 -14.96
C ASN A 153 4.42 18.37 -13.91
N LEU A 154 4.65 17.56 -12.88
CA LEU A 154 5.57 17.88 -11.79
C LEU A 154 7.01 17.50 -12.16
N LYS A 155 7.96 18.37 -11.80
CA LYS A 155 9.39 18.14 -12.02
C LYS A 155 9.93 16.91 -11.27
N TYR A 156 9.41 16.65 -10.07
CA TYR A 156 9.84 15.55 -9.20
C TYR A 156 8.63 14.87 -8.57
N LYS A 157 8.78 13.59 -8.20
CA LYS A 157 7.80 12.91 -7.34
C LYS A 157 7.65 13.67 -6.03
N VAL A 158 6.42 13.69 -5.51
CA VAL A 158 6.10 14.31 -4.22
C VAL A 158 5.74 13.24 -3.19
N SER A 159 5.84 13.58 -1.91
CA SER A 159 5.32 12.72 -0.84
C SER A 159 3.81 12.61 -0.91
N LEU A 160 3.26 11.56 -0.29
CA LEU A 160 1.82 11.38 -0.17
C LEU A 160 1.17 12.61 0.48
N ASP A 161 1.74 13.12 1.58
CA ASP A 161 1.24 14.33 2.26
C ASP A 161 1.17 15.55 1.35
N LYS A 162 2.18 15.74 0.50
CA LYS A 162 2.20 16.85 -0.43
C LYS A 162 1.18 16.69 -1.55
N ALA A 163 0.97 15.46 -2.04
CA ALA A 163 -0.09 15.19 -3.02
C ALA A 163 -1.49 15.41 -2.42
N LEU A 164 -1.73 14.97 -1.18
CA LEU A 164 -2.99 15.20 -0.47
C LEU A 164 -3.27 16.69 -0.29
N ASN A 165 -2.27 17.45 0.15
CA ASN A 165 -2.37 18.90 0.27
C ASN A 165 -2.65 19.60 -1.07
N ASN A 166 -1.98 19.19 -2.14
CA ASN A 166 -2.19 19.75 -3.48
C ASN A 166 -3.60 19.48 -4.04
N LEU A 167 -4.25 18.41 -3.58
CA LEU A 167 -5.59 18.01 -4.03
C LEU A 167 -6.70 18.40 -3.04
N ASP A 168 -6.36 19.14 -1.97
CA ASP A 168 -7.27 19.49 -0.88
C ASP A 168 -7.98 18.25 -0.26
N ILE A 169 -7.27 17.12 -0.17
CA ILE A 169 -7.77 15.89 0.44
C ILE A 169 -7.34 15.84 1.90
N GLU A 170 -8.31 15.71 2.81
CA GLU A 170 -8.02 15.58 4.24
C GLU A 170 -7.17 14.34 4.55
N PRO A 171 -6.02 14.50 5.23
CA PRO A 171 -5.12 13.41 5.59
C PRO A 171 -5.62 12.67 6.84
N ALA A 172 -6.86 12.17 6.79
CA ALA A 172 -7.45 11.40 7.89
C ALA A 172 -6.72 10.05 8.07
N GLY A 173 -6.36 9.72 9.32
CA GLY A 173 -5.79 8.41 9.65
C GLY A 173 -4.38 8.14 9.11
N ARG A 174 -3.62 9.18 8.73
CA ARG A 174 -2.27 9.02 8.13
C ARG A 174 -1.36 8.07 8.89
N HIS A 175 -0.54 7.37 8.11
CA HIS A 175 0.40 6.35 8.52
C HIS A 175 -0.30 5.06 9.02
N LEU A 176 -1.63 4.94 9.00
CA LEU A 176 -2.27 3.64 9.20
C LEU A 176 -2.39 3.02 7.81
N ALA A 177 -1.87 1.81 7.62
CA ALA A 177 -1.70 1.26 6.28
C ALA A 177 -3.03 1.18 5.49
N LEU A 178 -4.14 0.85 6.18
CA LEU A 178 -5.46 0.83 5.55
C LEU A 178 -5.96 2.23 5.18
N GLU A 179 -5.79 3.21 6.07
CA GLU A 179 -6.23 4.59 5.82
C GLU A 179 -5.40 5.24 4.72
N ASP A 180 -4.10 4.95 4.66
CA ASP A 180 -3.22 5.36 3.57
C ASP A 180 -3.65 4.75 2.24
N SER A 181 -4.03 3.47 2.23
CA SER A 181 -4.60 2.81 1.05
C SER A 181 -5.89 3.49 0.59
N LYS A 182 -6.78 3.90 1.52
CA LYS A 182 -7.98 4.69 1.19
C LYS A 182 -7.65 6.04 0.58
N LEU A 183 -6.61 6.70 1.09
CA LEU A 183 -6.12 7.97 0.55
C LEU A 183 -5.60 7.79 -0.90
N LEU A 184 -4.94 6.68 -1.22
CA LEU A 184 -4.55 6.39 -2.60
C LEU A 184 -5.77 6.25 -3.54
N ILE A 185 -6.83 5.58 -3.08
CA ILE A 185 -8.10 5.48 -3.84
C ILE A 185 -8.70 6.88 -4.09
N LYS A 186 -8.70 7.75 -3.07
CA LYS A 186 -9.18 9.14 -3.24
C LYS A 186 -8.34 9.90 -4.27
N ILE A 187 -7.02 9.73 -4.26
CA ILE A 187 -6.11 10.39 -5.20
C ILE A 187 -6.37 9.92 -6.63
N ILE A 188 -6.42 8.61 -6.89
CA ILE A 188 -6.61 8.10 -8.26
C ILE A 188 -8.01 8.45 -8.80
N ILE A 189 -9.06 8.42 -7.95
CA ILE A 189 -10.40 8.87 -8.35
C ILE A 189 -10.37 10.35 -8.71
N LYS A 190 -9.71 11.19 -7.90
CA LYS A 190 -9.54 12.61 -8.20
C LYS A 190 -8.79 12.82 -9.52
N MET A 191 -7.73 12.05 -9.77
CA MET A 191 -7.02 12.07 -11.05
C MET A 191 -7.95 11.72 -12.23
N PHE A 192 -8.77 10.66 -12.11
CA PHE A 192 -9.75 10.33 -13.16
C PHE A 192 -10.74 11.46 -13.41
N ASN A 193 -11.24 12.08 -12.35
CA ASN A 193 -12.14 13.23 -12.46
C ASN A 193 -11.44 14.43 -13.12
N ASP A 194 -10.14 14.59 -12.92
CA ASP A 194 -9.35 15.64 -13.56
C ASP A 194 -8.93 15.27 -15.00
N GLY A 195 -9.29 14.08 -15.51
CA GLY A 195 -9.07 13.64 -16.89
C GLY A 195 -7.92 12.66 -17.08
N TYR A 196 -7.35 12.11 -16.00
CA TYR A 196 -6.39 11.02 -16.11
C TYR A 196 -7.07 9.76 -16.65
N SER A 197 -6.33 8.94 -17.38
CA SER A 197 -6.77 7.61 -17.78
C SER A 197 -5.61 6.64 -17.73
N ILE A 198 -5.87 5.38 -17.35
CA ILE A 198 -4.84 4.35 -17.33
C ILE A 198 -4.74 3.80 -18.75
N HIS A 199 -3.61 4.06 -19.40
CA HIS A 199 -3.29 3.48 -20.70
C HIS A 199 -2.61 2.13 -20.48
N LYS A 200 -3.29 1.04 -20.87
CA LYS A 200 -2.62 -0.25 -21.09
C LYS A 200 -2.19 -0.30 -22.57
N GLU A 201 -0.90 -0.48 -22.83
CA GLU A 201 -0.48 -1.02 -24.11
C GLU A 201 -0.99 -2.47 -24.17
N ILE A 202 -1.97 -2.73 -25.04
CA ILE A 202 -2.52 -4.07 -25.29
C ILE A 202 -1.60 -4.78 -26.28
#